data_AF-A0A949YCC2-F1
#
_entry.id   AF-A0A949YCC2-F1
#
_cell.length_a   1.000
_cell.length_b   1.000
_cell.length_c   1.000
_cell.angle_alpha   90.00
_cell.angle_beta   90.00
_cell.angle_gamma   90.00
#
_symmetry.space_group_name_H-M   'P 1'
#
loop_
_entity.id
_entity.type
_entity.pdbx_description
1 polymer ?
#
loop_
_entity_poly.entity_id
_entity_poly.type
_entity_poly.pdbx_seq_one_letter_code
_entity_poly.pdbx_strand_id
1 'polypeptide(L)'
;MLSIEPYTVGIGDRFARQGRAQLEALVRAKAAGINVFPVWNKSYREHTLIKTKPADVRAESDAAVKALGWTGAYYVDADHISLKNVEGFISASNFFTIDVADFAGQAATPEAEENFVKTARRFGETLSIPGIDRPFEIGEAGLRAAARKFQLAMQEAGRIYRAI
;
A
#
# COMPACT_ATOMS: atom_id res chain seq x y z
N MET A 1 -2.19 -13.72 -6.05
CA MET A 1 -1.59 -12.50 -5.47
C MET A 1 -0.82 -11.81 -6.59
N LEU A 2 -1.02 -10.51 -6.80
CA LEU A 2 -0.31 -9.77 -7.85
C LEU A 2 1.18 -9.72 -7.50
N SER A 3 2.06 -10.00 -8.47
CA SER A 3 3.50 -9.76 -8.32
C SER A 3 3.77 -8.30 -8.66
N ILE A 4 4.33 -7.54 -7.72
CA ILE A 4 4.71 -6.14 -7.92
C ILE A 4 6.18 -6.09 -8.32
N GLU A 5 6.49 -5.27 -9.32
CA GLU A 5 7.87 -5.05 -9.75
C GLU A 5 8.71 -4.44 -8.62
N PRO A 6 10.02 -4.77 -8.52
CA PRO A 6 10.85 -4.35 -7.39
C PRO A 6 10.97 -2.84 -7.19
N TYR A 7 10.94 -2.07 -8.28
CA TYR A 7 11.09 -0.62 -8.27
C TYR A 7 9.89 0.05 -8.92
N THR A 8 9.05 0.65 -8.10
CA THR A 8 7.89 1.42 -8.54
C THR A 8 8.00 2.87 -8.10
N VAL A 9 7.31 3.76 -8.80
CA VAL A 9 7.23 5.17 -8.44
C VAL A 9 5.79 5.67 -8.55
N GLY A 10 5.32 6.31 -7.48
CA GLY A 10 4.04 7.00 -7.46
C GLY A 10 4.05 8.21 -8.41
N ILE A 11 3.14 8.24 -9.37
CA ILE A 11 2.95 9.32 -10.32
C ILE A 11 1.54 9.89 -10.19
N GLY A 12 1.23 10.36 -8.99
CA GLY A 12 -0.08 10.92 -8.69
C GLY A 12 -0.46 12.07 -9.63
N ASP A 13 -1.69 12.02 -10.13
CA ASP A 13 -2.27 13.06 -10.95
C ASP A 13 -3.65 13.43 -10.44
N ARG A 14 -3.75 14.64 -9.88
CA ARG A 14 -5.02 15.12 -9.33
C ARG A 14 -6.03 15.47 -10.41
N PHE A 15 -5.60 15.82 -11.61
CA PHE A 15 -6.40 16.46 -12.63
C PHE A 15 -6.63 15.58 -13.86
N ALA A 16 -5.99 14.43 -13.94
CA ALA A 16 -6.01 13.51 -15.08
C ALA A 16 -5.56 14.18 -16.40
N ARG A 17 -4.44 14.89 -16.35
CA ARG A 17 -3.85 15.69 -17.45
C ARG A 17 -2.34 15.51 -17.61
N GLN A 18 -1.69 14.79 -16.71
CA GLN A 18 -0.25 14.67 -16.56
C GLN A 18 0.23 13.24 -16.85
N GLY A 19 -0.65 12.23 -16.89
CA GLY A 19 -0.28 10.83 -17.03
C GLY A 19 0.64 10.55 -18.23
N ARG A 20 0.41 11.18 -19.38
CA ARG A 20 1.30 11.04 -20.55
C ARG A 20 2.69 11.62 -20.28
N ALA A 21 2.77 12.86 -19.80
CA ALA A 21 4.04 13.51 -19.54
C ALA A 21 4.85 12.80 -18.44
N GLN A 22 4.16 12.31 -17.40
CA GLN A 22 4.78 11.49 -16.35
C GLN A 22 5.32 10.18 -16.92
N LEU A 23 4.52 9.44 -17.70
CA LEU A 23 4.97 8.19 -18.31
C LEU A 23 6.12 8.40 -19.31
N GLU A 24 6.13 9.50 -20.08
CA GLU A 24 7.25 9.86 -20.96
C GLU A 24 8.58 9.97 -20.20
N ALA A 25 8.57 10.46 -18.95
CA ALA A 25 9.77 10.49 -18.12
C ALA A 25 10.27 9.07 -17.80
N LEU A 26 9.37 8.13 -17.52
CA LEU A 26 9.71 6.74 -17.24
C LEU A 26 10.16 5.99 -18.51
N VAL A 27 9.61 6.31 -19.69
CA VAL A 27 10.12 5.80 -20.97
C VAL A 27 11.58 6.21 -21.16
N ARG A 28 11.93 7.46 -20.87
CA ARG A 28 13.33 7.94 -20.93
C ARG A 28 14.21 7.27 -19.88
N ALA A 29 13.72 7.08 -18.66
CA ALA A 29 14.43 6.35 -17.61
C ALA A 29 14.76 4.92 -18.06
N LYS A 30 13.78 4.21 -18.63
CA LYS A 30 13.98 2.87 -19.20
C LYS A 30 15.01 2.84 -20.33
N ALA A 31 14.97 3.84 -21.22
CA ALA A 31 15.97 3.98 -22.29
C ALA A 31 17.40 4.23 -21.75
N ALA A 32 17.51 4.84 -20.56
CA ALA A 32 18.77 5.00 -19.83
C ALA A 32 19.16 3.76 -18.99
N GLY A 33 18.44 2.64 -19.11
CA GLY A 33 18.68 1.41 -18.35
C GLY A 33 18.11 1.41 -16.93
N ILE A 34 17.32 2.41 -16.55
CA ILE A 34 16.67 2.51 -15.24
C ILE A 34 15.27 1.90 -15.34
N ASN A 35 15.12 0.68 -14.84
CA ASN A 35 13.83 -0.02 -14.81
C ASN A 35 13.03 0.40 -13.58
N VAL A 36 12.12 1.35 -13.76
CA VAL A 36 11.15 1.80 -12.75
C VAL A 36 9.74 1.80 -13.36
N PHE A 37 8.75 1.34 -12.61
CA PHE A 37 7.39 1.13 -13.11
C PHE A 37 6.39 2.12 -12.50
N PRO A 38 5.48 2.69 -13.30
CA PRO A 38 4.57 3.74 -12.83
C PRO A 38 3.44 3.18 -11.96
N VAL A 39 3.11 3.93 -10.91
CA VAL A 39 1.93 3.72 -10.06
C VAL A 39 1.11 5.01 -10.09
N TRP A 40 0.03 5.06 -10.86
CA TRP A 40 -0.93 6.16 -10.78
C TRP A 40 -1.66 6.07 -9.44
N ASN A 41 -1.54 7.08 -8.58
CA ASN A 41 -2.19 7.06 -7.26
C ASN A 41 -3.08 8.30 -7.08
N LYS A 42 -4.22 8.09 -6.41
CA LYS A 42 -5.11 9.17 -6.00
C LYS A 42 -5.99 8.72 -4.84
N SER A 43 -6.02 9.52 -3.79
CA SER A 43 -6.78 9.21 -2.58
C SER A 43 -8.27 9.52 -2.74
N TYR A 44 -9.11 8.89 -1.91
CA TYR A 44 -10.53 9.22 -1.82
C TYR A 44 -10.77 10.73 -1.59
N ARG A 45 -9.97 11.36 -0.72
CA ARG A 45 -10.04 12.80 -0.45
C ARG A 45 -9.81 13.63 -1.72
N GLU A 46 -8.81 13.26 -2.53
CA GLU A 46 -8.52 13.96 -3.79
C GLU A 46 -9.60 13.75 -4.84
N HIS A 47 -10.23 12.58 -4.89
CA HIS A 47 -11.41 12.34 -5.71
C HIS A 47 -12.58 13.25 -5.30
N THR A 48 -12.89 13.32 -4.00
CA THR A 48 -13.96 14.17 -3.47
C THR A 48 -13.74 15.66 -3.74
N LEU A 49 -12.50 16.14 -3.62
CA LEU A 49 -12.15 17.55 -3.83
C LEU A 49 -12.22 17.94 -5.31
N ILE A 50 -11.66 17.10 -6.20
CA ILE A 50 -11.57 17.40 -7.63
C ILE A 50 -12.82 16.96 -8.40
N LYS A 51 -13.75 16.23 -7.75
CA LYS A 51 -14.97 15.69 -8.36
C LYS A 51 -14.68 14.69 -9.48
N THR A 52 -13.76 13.78 -9.19
CA THR A 52 -13.40 12.63 -10.06
C THR A 52 -13.72 11.33 -9.33
N LYS A 53 -13.66 10.21 -10.03
CA LYS A 53 -13.84 8.85 -9.52
C LYS A 53 -12.62 7.98 -9.83
N PRO A 54 -12.39 6.87 -9.10
CA PRO A 54 -11.26 5.97 -9.34
C PRO A 54 -11.15 5.48 -10.80
N ALA A 55 -12.29 5.25 -11.44
CA ALA A 55 -12.35 4.88 -12.86
C ALA A 55 -11.71 5.92 -13.81
N ASP A 56 -11.68 7.19 -13.44
CA ASP A 56 -11.05 8.23 -14.27
C ASP A 56 -9.52 8.06 -14.28
N VAL A 57 -8.92 7.70 -13.16
CA VAL A 57 -7.47 7.41 -13.05
C VAL A 57 -7.12 6.16 -13.85
N ARG A 58 -7.96 5.11 -13.77
CA ARG A 58 -7.79 3.92 -14.62
C ARG A 58 -7.82 4.30 -16.10
N ALA A 59 -8.85 5.02 -16.54
CA ALA A 59 -9.00 5.42 -17.92
C ALA A 59 -7.81 6.27 -18.41
N GLU A 60 -7.30 7.19 -17.59
CA GLU A 60 -6.10 7.96 -17.90
C GLU A 60 -4.86 7.06 -18.04
N SER A 61 -4.62 6.17 -17.07
CA SER A 61 -3.45 5.29 -17.07
C SER A 61 -3.42 4.40 -18.32
N ASP A 62 -4.56 3.81 -18.69
CA ASP A 62 -4.69 2.98 -19.89
C ASP A 62 -4.46 3.80 -21.17
N ALA A 63 -5.00 5.02 -21.22
CA ALA A 63 -4.82 5.92 -22.35
C ALA A 63 -3.34 6.34 -22.51
N ALA A 64 -2.65 6.66 -21.42
CA ALA A 64 -1.24 7.03 -21.43
C ALA A 64 -0.35 5.86 -21.87
N VAL A 65 -0.56 4.67 -21.29
CA VAL A 65 0.14 3.43 -21.64
C VAL A 65 -0.02 3.11 -23.12
N LYS A 66 -1.26 3.16 -23.63
CA LYS A 66 -1.55 2.95 -25.05
C LYS A 66 -0.90 4.00 -25.94
N ALA A 67 -0.97 5.27 -25.58
CA ALA A 67 -0.45 6.38 -26.39
C ALA A 67 1.08 6.36 -26.54
N LEU A 68 1.80 5.84 -25.53
CA LEU A 68 3.26 5.77 -25.53
C LEU A 68 3.81 4.38 -25.84
N GLY A 69 2.93 3.40 -26.11
CA GLY A 69 3.33 2.02 -26.39
C GLY A 69 4.10 1.39 -25.23
N TRP A 70 3.76 1.74 -23.98
CA TRP A 70 4.42 1.18 -22.81
C TRP A 70 4.05 -0.30 -22.66
N THR A 71 5.06 -1.17 -22.60
CA THR A 71 4.90 -2.63 -22.51
C THR A 71 5.30 -3.21 -21.15
N GLY A 72 5.78 -2.36 -20.23
CA GLY A 72 6.10 -2.78 -18.87
C GLY A 72 4.85 -2.89 -18.00
N ALA A 73 5.02 -3.41 -16.78
CA ALA A 73 3.97 -3.32 -15.77
C ALA A 73 3.59 -1.86 -15.47
N TYR A 74 2.36 -1.65 -15.04
CA TYR A 74 1.91 -0.40 -14.46
C TYR A 74 0.79 -0.67 -13.47
N TYR A 75 0.59 0.27 -12.56
CA TYR A 75 -0.33 0.11 -11.46
C TYR A 75 -1.22 1.33 -11.29
N VAL A 76 -2.41 1.08 -10.76
CA VAL A 76 -3.35 2.10 -10.30
C VAL A 76 -3.57 1.81 -8.81
N ASP A 77 -3.12 2.74 -7.98
CA ASP A 77 -3.18 2.66 -6.52
C ASP A 77 -4.44 3.34 -5.96
N ALA A 78 -5.19 2.55 -5.20
CA ALA A 78 -6.20 3.01 -4.29
C ALA A 78 -5.53 3.59 -3.04
N ASP A 79 -5.20 4.87 -3.10
CA ASP A 79 -4.39 5.53 -2.08
C ASP A 79 -5.20 5.83 -0.81
N HIS A 80 -4.62 5.55 0.36
CA HIS A 80 -5.22 5.76 1.69
C HIS A 80 -6.65 5.20 1.85
N ILE A 81 -6.85 3.91 1.57
CA ILE A 81 -8.17 3.27 1.69
C ILE A 81 -8.48 2.74 3.09
N SER A 82 -9.78 2.74 3.40
CA SER A 82 -10.38 2.14 4.59
C SER A 82 -11.65 1.38 4.22
N LEU A 83 -12.27 0.66 5.16
CA LEU A 83 -13.57 -0.02 4.92
C LEU A 83 -14.68 0.92 4.46
N LYS A 84 -14.55 2.23 4.72
CA LYS A 84 -15.55 3.23 4.34
C LYS A 84 -15.55 3.55 2.84
N ASN A 85 -14.44 3.32 2.15
CA ASN A 85 -14.25 3.80 0.78
C ASN A 85 -13.69 2.74 -0.19
N VAL A 86 -13.11 1.64 0.31
CA VAL A 86 -12.41 0.63 -0.50
C VAL A 86 -13.25 0.09 -1.65
N GLU A 87 -14.55 -0.14 -1.43
CA GLU A 87 -15.49 -0.66 -2.44
C GLU A 87 -15.44 0.12 -3.76
N GLY A 88 -15.34 1.45 -3.68
CA GLY A 88 -15.31 2.31 -4.86
C GLY A 88 -14.04 2.18 -5.72
N PHE A 89 -12.98 1.56 -5.20
CA PHE A 89 -11.68 1.46 -5.86
C PHE A 89 -11.40 0.08 -6.46
N ILE A 90 -12.06 -0.99 -5.97
CA ILE A 90 -11.73 -2.39 -6.30
C ILE A 90 -11.71 -2.63 -7.82
N SER A 91 -12.70 -2.13 -8.54
CA SER A 91 -12.80 -2.35 -10.00
C SER A 91 -11.80 -1.54 -10.83
N ALA A 92 -11.24 -0.45 -10.28
CA ALA A 92 -10.36 0.46 -10.99
C ALA A 92 -8.88 0.28 -10.64
N SER A 93 -8.57 -0.37 -9.51
CA SER A 93 -7.24 -0.39 -8.91
C SER A 93 -6.66 -1.80 -8.90
N ASN A 94 -5.33 -1.90 -8.96
CA ASN A 94 -4.60 -3.16 -8.81
C ASN A 94 -3.41 -3.03 -7.83
N PHE A 95 -3.30 -1.88 -7.17
CA PHE A 95 -2.40 -1.58 -6.07
C PHE A 95 -3.25 -0.93 -4.99
N PHE A 96 -3.01 -1.25 -3.72
CA PHE A 96 -3.89 -0.85 -2.63
C PHE A 96 -3.10 -0.44 -1.39
N THR A 97 -3.13 0.85 -1.08
CA THR A 97 -2.53 1.42 0.12
C THR A 97 -3.53 1.43 1.27
N ILE A 98 -3.49 0.38 2.09
CA ILE A 98 -4.38 0.20 3.26
C ILE A 98 -3.98 1.16 4.39
N ASP A 99 -4.89 2.07 4.75
CA ASP A 99 -4.67 3.03 5.84
C ASP A 99 -5.30 2.54 7.14
N VAL A 100 -4.43 2.31 8.14
CA VAL A 100 -4.82 1.91 9.50
C VAL A 100 -4.17 2.80 10.56
N ALA A 101 -3.70 3.99 10.18
CA ALA A 101 -2.98 4.88 11.09
C ALA A 101 -3.84 5.26 12.31
N ASP A 102 -5.14 5.47 12.11
CA ASP A 102 -6.09 5.83 13.17
C ASP A 102 -6.19 4.76 14.27
N PHE A 103 -5.88 3.49 13.96
CA PHE A 103 -5.99 2.37 14.90
C PHE A 103 -4.70 2.08 15.67
N ALA A 104 -3.57 2.66 15.25
CA ALA A 104 -2.30 2.47 15.93
C ALA A 104 -2.33 3.12 17.33
N GLY A 105 -1.90 2.38 18.35
CA GLY A 105 -1.92 2.80 19.76
C GLY A 105 -3.26 2.59 20.46
N GLN A 106 -4.30 2.14 19.77
CA GLN A 106 -5.57 1.74 20.38
C GLN A 106 -5.51 0.28 20.84
N ALA A 107 -6.05 0.01 22.02
CA ALA A 107 -6.08 -1.33 22.59
C ALA A 107 -6.99 -2.26 21.76
N ALA A 108 -6.50 -3.47 21.49
CA ALA A 108 -7.34 -4.55 20.99
C ALA A 108 -8.09 -5.21 22.16
N THR A 109 -8.86 -6.27 21.90
CA THR A 109 -9.42 -7.07 23.00
C THR A 109 -8.28 -7.75 23.79
N PRO A 110 -8.43 -7.94 25.11
CA PRO A 110 -7.42 -8.67 25.90
C PRO A 110 -7.10 -10.05 25.34
N GLU A 111 -8.11 -10.75 24.81
CA GLU A 111 -7.95 -12.03 24.13
C GLU A 111 -7.09 -11.92 22.87
N ALA A 112 -7.27 -10.88 22.05
CA ALA A 112 -6.46 -10.65 20.87
C ALA A 112 -5.00 -10.34 21.21
N GLU A 113 -4.75 -9.56 22.27
CA GLU A 113 -3.40 -9.30 22.77
C GLU A 113 -2.73 -10.58 23.26
N GLU A 114 -3.43 -11.41 24.04
CA GLU A 114 -2.89 -12.66 24.55
C GLU A 114 -2.61 -13.66 23.42
N ASN A 115 -3.51 -13.76 22.44
CA ASN A 115 -3.30 -14.57 21.24
C ASN A 115 -2.10 -14.07 20.41
N PHE A 116 -1.90 -12.76 20.30
CA PHE A 116 -0.71 -12.19 19.65
C PHE A 116 0.56 -12.64 20.36
N VAL A 117 0.65 -12.45 21.68
CA VAL A 117 1.82 -12.83 22.48
C VAL A 117 2.09 -14.33 22.37
N LYS A 118 1.06 -15.16 22.54
CA LYS A 118 1.15 -16.63 22.41
C LYS A 118 1.70 -17.04 21.04
N THR A 119 1.22 -16.40 19.97
CA THR A 119 1.67 -16.71 18.60
C THR A 119 3.10 -16.23 18.36
N ALA A 120 3.45 -15.04 18.84
CA ALA A 120 4.74 -14.41 18.60
C ALA A 120 5.89 -15.03 19.42
N ARG A 121 5.60 -15.70 20.55
CA ARG A 121 6.60 -16.46 21.34
C ARG A 121 7.42 -17.46 20.51
N ARG A 122 6.91 -17.94 19.37
CA ARG A 122 7.66 -18.80 18.43
C ARG A 122 8.94 -18.16 17.88
N PHE A 123 9.03 -16.83 17.94
CA PHE A 123 10.20 -16.08 17.48
C PHE A 123 11.28 -15.96 18.58
N GLY A 124 11.06 -16.53 19.76
CA GLY A 124 11.99 -16.49 20.89
C GLY A 124 12.01 -15.15 21.62
N GLU A 125 13.01 -14.96 22.48
CA GLU A 125 13.22 -13.72 23.24
C GLU A 125 14.02 -12.66 22.46
N THR A 126 14.72 -13.09 21.40
CA THR A 126 15.58 -12.23 20.57
C THR A 126 15.41 -12.54 19.10
N LEU A 127 15.25 -11.52 18.27
CA LEU A 127 15.16 -11.65 16.82
C LEU A 127 16.42 -11.08 16.17
N SER A 128 17.16 -11.93 15.45
CA SER A 128 18.28 -11.51 14.61
C SER A 128 17.83 -11.45 13.15
N ILE A 129 18.05 -10.30 12.51
CA ILE A 129 17.68 -10.07 11.11
C ILE A 129 18.97 -9.99 10.28
N PRO A 130 19.13 -10.79 9.22
CA PRO A 130 20.31 -10.69 8.34
C PRO A 130 20.51 -9.26 7.83
N GLY A 131 21.73 -8.74 7.98
CA GLY A 131 22.08 -7.36 7.60
C GLY A 131 21.80 -6.30 8.67
N ILE A 132 21.31 -6.69 9.86
CA ILE A 132 21.19 -5.80 11.02
C ILE A 132 22.03 -6.39 12.16
N ASP A 133 23.14 -5.72 12.49
CA ASP A 133 24.14 -6.23 13.45
C ASP A 133 23.59 -6.42 14.86
N ARG A 134 22.62 -5.58 15.27
CA ARG A 134 22.06 -5.60 16.61
C ARG A 134 20.78 -6.45 16.63
N PRO A 135 20.69 -7.49 17.49
CA PRO A 135 19.46 -8.24 17.67
C PRO A 135 18.39 -7.37 18.36
N PHE A 136 17.12 -7.66 18.05
CA PHE A 136 15.97 -7.05 18.69
C PHE A 136 15.53 -7.90 19.88
N GLU A 137 15.40 -7.28 21.05
CA GLU A 137 14.76 -7.93 22.20
C GLU A 137 13.24 -7.95 21.97
N ILE A 138 12.69 -9.16 21.89
CA ILE A 138 11.27 -9.42 21.64
C ILE A 138 10.69 -10.33 22.72
N GLY A 139 11.18 -10.21 23.95
CA GLY A 139 10.61 -10.91 25.10
C GLY A 139 9.19 -10.45 25.43
N GLU A 140 8.57 -11.09 26.42
CA GLU A 140 7.13 -10.92 26.69
C GLU A 140 6.68 -9.45 26.84
N ALA A 141 7.45 -8.63 27.54
CA ALA A 141 7.14 -7.21 27.69
C ALA A 141 7.15 -6.46 26.35
N GLY A 142 8.10 -6.76 25.47
CA GLY A 142 8.19 -6.22 24.12
C GLY A 142 7.02 -6.68 23.23
N LEU A 143 6.68 -7.97 23.28
CA LEU A 143 5.53 -8.51 22.55
C LEU A 143 4.22 -7.88 23.01
N ARG A 144 4.01 -7.70 24.32
CA ARG A 144 2.82 -7.02 24.87
C ARG A 144 2.77 -5.55 24.45
N ALA A 145 3.90 -4.85 24.45
CA ALA A 145 3.97 -3.47 23.99
C ALA A 145 3.64 -3.36 22.49
N ALA A 146 4.16 -4.27 21.66
CA ALA A 146 3.85 -4.34 20.24
C ALA A 146 2.36 -4.67 20.00
N ALA A 147 1.79 -5.63 20.75
CA ALA A 147 0.38 -5.99 20.67
C ALA A 147 -0.52 -4.79 20.96
N ARG A 148 -0.31 -4.10 22.08
CA ARG A 148 -1.08 -2.91 22.45
C ARG A 148 -0.98 -1.78 21.43
N LYS A 149 0.15 -1.67 20.75
CA LYS A 149 0.38 -0.60 19.77
C LYS A 149 -0.19 -0.94 18.39
N PHE A 150 -0.12 -2.19 17.95
CA PHE A 150 -0.34 -2.54 16.54
C PHE A 150 -1.39 -3.62 16.30
N GLN A 151 -1.82 -4.38 17.32
CA GLN A 151 -2.73 -5.52 17.11
C GLN A 151 -4.05 -5.09 16.47
N LEU A 152 -4.66 -4.00 16.94
CA LEU A 152 -5.90 -3.51 16.35
C LEU A 152 -5.69 -3.06 14.89
N ALA A 153 -4.64 -2.27 14.62
CA ALA A 153 -4.30 -1.82 13.27
C ALA A 153 -4.08 -3.01 12.31
N MET A 154 -3.41 -4.07 12.75
CA MET A 154 -3.24 -5.30 11.95
C MET A 154 -4.56 -6.02 11.69
N GLN A 155 -5.47 -6.06 12.66
CA GLN A 155 -6.80 -6.64 12.49
C GLN A 155 -7.62 -5.85 11.46
N GLU A 156 -7.60 -4.52 11.52
CA GLU A 156 -8.28 -3.67 10.54
C GLU A 156 -7.68 -3.83 9.14
N ALA A 157 -6.34 -3.87 9.04
CA ALA A 157 -5.67 -4.10 7.77
C ALA A 157 -6.11 -5.43 7.15
N GLY A 158 -6.23 -6.48 7.96
CA GLY A 158 -6.75 -7.77 7.52
C GLY A 158 -8.22 -7.72 7.09
N ARG A 159 -9.07 -6.90 7.73
CA ARG A 159 -10.47 -6.72 7.32
C ARG A 159 -10.57 -5.99 5.97
N ILE A 160 -9.79 -4.93 5.80
CA ILE A 160 -9.73 -4.18 4.54
C ILE A 160 -9.20 -5.09 3.42
N TYR A 161 -8.11 -5.83 3.68
CA TYR A 161 -7.55 -6.77 2.70
C TYR A 161 -8.55 -7.84 2.24
N ARG A 162 -9.38 -8.38 3.14
CA ARG A 162 -10.41 -9.38 2.78
C ARG A 162 -11.60 -8.78 2.01
N ALA A 163 -11.76 -7.46 2.01
CA ALA A 163 -12.78 -6.78 1.23
C ALA A 163 -12.32 -6.47 -0.20
N ILE A 164 -11.01 -6.53 -0.47
CA ILE A 164 -10.39 -6.37 -1.79
C ILE A 164 -10.39 -7.71 -2.53
#